data_AF-A0A967GSX8-F1
#
_entry.id   AF-A0A967GSX8-F1
#
_cell.length_a   1.000
_cell.length_b   1.000
_cell.length_c   1.000
_cell.angle_alpha   90.00
_cell.angle_beta   90.00
_cell.angle_gamma   90.00
#
_symmetry.space_group_name_H-M   'P 1'
#
loop_
_entity.id
_entity.type
_entity.pdbx_description
1 polymer ?
#
loop_
_entity_poly.entity_id
_entity_poly.type
_entity_poly.pdbx_seq_one_letter_code
_entity_poly.pdbx_strand_id
1 'polypeptide(L)' 'IDLDDPVDCPRCQGVPLMRQKYPSDPKIIIDKCRVCGGIWLDFGELFGIRSSNPASAEATAQVLRGLRPEAP' A
#
# COMPACT_ATOMS: atom_id res chain seq x y z
N ILE A 1 12.95 -12.35 9.06
CA ILE A 1 11.73 -11.56 9.29
C ILE A 1 10.68 -12.24 8.47
N ASP A 2 9.83 -13.03 9.12
CA ASP A 2 8.70 -13.65 8.43
C ASP A 2 7.67 -12.54 8.22
N LEU A 3 7.24 -12.33 6.97
CA LEU A 3 6.27 -11.27 6.62
C LEU A 3 4.90 -11.47 7.30
N ASP A 4 4.70 -12.64 7.92
CA ASP A 4 3.53 -12.99 8.70
C ASP A 4 3.63 -12.66 10.20
N ASP A 5 4.76 -12.17 10.69
CA ASP A 5 4.89 -11.78 12.10
C ASP A 5 4.11 -10.50 12.42
N PRO A 6 3.46 -10.40 13.60
CA PRO A 6 2.77 -9.19 14.02
C PRO A 6 3.75 -8.02 14.14
N VAL A 7 3.50 -6.95 13.40
CA VAL A 7 4.31 -5.72 13.44
C VAL A 7 3.67 -4.73 14.41
N ASP A 8 4.51 -4.11 15.25
CA ASP A 8 4.07 -3.02 16.12
C ASP A 8 3.98 -1.69 15.38
N CYS A 9 3.01 -0.85 15.79
CA CYS A 9 2.87 0.48 15.23
C CYS A 9 4.10 1.34 15.56
N PRO A 10 4.81 1.89 14.56
CA PRO A 10 6.01 2.70 14.81
C PRO A 10 5.70 4.04 15.50
N ARG A 11 4.43 4.47 15.47
CA ARG A 11 3.97 5.70 16.14
C ARG A 11 3.40 5.44 17.52
N CYS A 12 2.80 4.27 17.75
CA CYS A 12 2.11 3.93 18.99
C CYS A 12 2.85 2.77 19.65
N GLN A 13 3.74 3.08 20.59
CA GLN A 13 4.60 2.11 21.26
C GLN A 13 3.78 0.99 21.93
N GLY A 14 4.14 -0.27 21.64
CA GLY A 14 3.48 -1.45 22.20
C GLY A 14 2.06 -1.71 21.67
N VAL A 15 1.66 -1.05 20.58
CA VAL A 15 0.36 -1.29 19.95
C VAL A 15 0.56 -2.15 18.70
N PRO A 16 0.12 -3.42 18.71
CA PRO A 16 0.21 -4.27 17.52
C PRO A 16 -0.72 -3.75 16.43
N LEU A 17 -0.27 -3.86 15.18
CA LEU A 17 -1.13 -3.61 14.03
C LEU A 17 -2.12 -4.76 13.85
N MET A 18 -3.32 -4.42 13.36
CA MET A 18 -4.41 -5.38 13.16
C MET A 18 -4.63 -5.61 11.68
N ARG A 19 -4.54 -6.87 11.26
CA ARG A 19 -4.89 -7.29 9.89
C ARG A 19 -6.36 -7.05 9.60
N GLN A 20 -6.62 -6.40 8.47
CA GLN A 20 -7.97 -6.22 7.95
C GLN A 20 -7.98 -6.23 6.43
N LYS A 21 -9.14 -6.52 5.85
CA LYS A 21 -9.33 -6.47 4.41
C LYS A 21 -9.37 -5.02 3.92
N TYR A 22 -8.72 -4.75 2.79
CA TYR A 22 -8.80 -3.46 2.15
C TYR A 22 -10.22 -3.23 1.63
N PRO A 23 -10.85 -2.06 1.87
CA PRO A 23 -12.26 -1.84 1.53
C PRO A 23 -12.59 -2.00 0.04
N SER A 24 -11.67 -1.62 -0.86
CA SER A 24 -11.90 -1.66 -2.31
C SER A 24 -11.54 -3.00 -2.95
N ASP A 25 -10.69 -3.80 -2.31
CA ASP A 25 -10.33 -5.15 -2.76
C ASP A 25 -10.09 -6.07 -1.55
N PRO A 26 -11.05 -6.95 -1.22
CA PRO A 26 -10.96 -7.88 -0.09
C PRO A 26 -9.80 -8.88 -0.16
N LYS A 27 -9.14 -9.03 -1.31
CA LYS A 27 -7.95 -9.88 -1.47
C LYS A 27 -6.69 -9.25 -0.90
N ILE A 28 -6.70 -7.94 -0.75
CA ILE A 28 -5.59 -7.20 -0.14
C ILE A 28 -5.85 -7.17 1.36
N ILE A 29 -4.91 -7.73 2.11
CA ILE A 29 -4.87 -7.59 3.56
C ILE A 29 -3.97 -6.40 3.87
N ILE A 30 -4.31 -5.63 4.89
CA ILE A 30 -3.51 -4.48 5.34
C ILE A 30 -3.39 -4.53 6.86
N ASP A 31 -2.30 -3.97 7.38
CA ASP A 31 -2.06 -3.85 8.81
C ASP A 31 -2.36 -2.44 9.29
N LYS A 32 -3.36 -2.29 10.18
CA LYS A 32 -3.81 -0.98 10.65
C LYS A 32 -3.70 -0.82 12.16
N CYS A 33 -3.18 0.32 12.59
CA CYS A 33 -3.18 0.71 14.00
C CYS A 33 -4.58 1.13 14.44
N ARG A 34 -5.09 0.49 15.49
CA ARG A 34 -6.37 0.84 16.13
C ARG A 34 -6.36 2.15 16.93
N VAL A 35 -5.19 2.72 17.21
CA VAL A 35 -5.03 3.94 18.01
C VAL A 35 -4.87 5.17 17.12
N CYS A 36 -3.85 5.19 16.26
CA CYS A 36 -3.59 6.34 15.39
C CYS A 36 -4.19 6.24 13.99
N GLY A 37 -4.73 5.07 13.62
CA GLY A 37 -5.29 4.83 12.29
C GLY A 37 -4.27 4.63 11.17
N GLY A 38 -2.96 4.69 11.47
CA GLY A 38 -1.88 4.45 10.51
C GLY A 38 -1.96 3.05 9.89
N ILE A 39 -1.58 2.95 8.62
CA ILE A 39 -1.59 1.72 7.83
C ILE A 39 -0.15 1.39 7.45
N TRP A 40 0.23 0.14 7.65
CA TRP A 40 1.47 -0.44 7.15
C TRP A 40 1.14 -1.30 5.93
N LEU A 41 1.94 -1.15 4.88
CA LEU A 41 1.79 -1.89 3.62
C LEU A 41 3.14 -2.46 3.21
N ASP A 42 3.18 -3.74 2.86
CA ASP A 42 4.31 -4.30 2.14
C ASP A 42 4.28 -3.94 0.64
N PHE A 43 5.29 -4.42 -0.09
CA PHE A 43 5.39 -4.17 -1.53
C PHE A 43 4.20 -4.75 -2.32
N GLY A 44 3.77 -5.97 -1.99
CA GLY A 44 2.68 -6.66 -2.68
C GLY A 44 1.32 -6.00 -2.42
N GLU A 45 1.08 -5.59 -1.17
CA GLU A 45 -0.14 -4.90 -0.77
C GLU A 45 -0.25 -3.52 -1.45
N LEU A 46 0.82 -2.71 -1.42
CA LEU A 46 0.84 -1.41 -2.10
C LEU A 46 0.66 -1.55 -3.61
N PHE A 47 1.31 -2.53 -4.23
CA PHE A 47 1.17 -2.82 -5.66
C PHE A 47 -0.27 -3.23 -5.99
N GLY A 48 -0.90 -4.08 -5.18
CA GLY A 48 -2.30 -4.47 -5.31
C GLY A 48 -3.26 -3.27 -5.22
N ILE A 49 -3.05 -2.38 -4.25
CA ILE A 49 -3.88 -1.16 -4.08
C ILE A 49 -3.76 -0.23 -5.29
N ARG A 50 -2.55 -0.05 -5.81
CA ARG A 50 -2.35 0.75 -7.03
C ARG A 50 -3.03 0.09 -8.22
N SER A 51 -2.79 -1.19 -8.43
CA SER A 51 -3.35 -1.93 -9.58
C SER A 51 -4.88 -1.99 -9.57
N SER A 52 -5.49 -2.01 -8.39
CA SER A 52 -6.96 -1.97 -8.24
C SER A 52 -7.54 -0.55 -8.35
N ASN A 53 -6.71 0.50 -8.30
CA ASN A 53 -7.17 1.88 -8.42
C ASN A 53 -7.02 2.39 -9.87
N PRO A 54 -8.13 2.59 -10.61
CA PRO A 54 -8.09 3.04 -12.01
C PRO A 54 -7.43 4.42 -12.17
N ALA A 55 -7.52 5.30 -11.17
CA ALA A 55 -6.84 6.60 -11.21
C ALA A 55 -5.31 6.47 -11.17
N SER A 56 -4.79 5.40 -10.56
CA SER A 56 -3.35 5.16 -10.49
C SER A 56 -2.79 4.65 -11.84
N ALA A 57 -3.61 3.94 -12.61
CA ALA A 57 -3.27 3.52 -13.97
C ALA A 57 -3.13 4.75 -14.88
N GLU A 58 -4.04 5.73 -14.75
CA GLU A 58 -3.98 6.98 -15.51
C GLU A 58 -2.75 7.83 -15.13
N ALA A 59 -2.46 7.98 -13.84
CA ALA A 59 -1.26 8.67 -13.37
C ALA A 59 0.04 8.00 -13.89
N THR A 60 0.09 6.67 -13.91
CA THR A 60 1.24 5.91 -14.46
C THR A 60 1.37 6.13 -15.96
N ALA A 61 0.25 6.10 -16.71
CA ALA A 61 0.24 6.39 -18.13
C ALA A 61 0.70 7.81 -18.44
N GLN A 62 0.36 8.79 -17.59
CA GLN A 62 0.78 10.18 -17.74
C GLN A 62 2.29 10.36 -17.53
N VAL A 63 2.88 9.67 -16.55
CA VAL A 63 4.35 9.64 -16.36
C VAL A 63 5.04 9.00 -17.57
N LEU A 64 4.57 7.85 -18.05
CA LEU A 64 5.15 7.19 -19.22
C LEU A 64 5.05 8.04 -20.50
N ARG A 65 3.96 8.77 -20.69
CA ARG A 65 3.80 9.73 -21.79
C ARG A 65 4.77 10.92 -21.67
N GLY A 66 5.09 11.33 -20.45
CA GLY A 66 6.04 12.42 -20.16
C GLY A 66 7.51 12.03 -20.29
N LEU A 67 7.86 10.74 -20.13
CA LEU A 67 9.21 10.20 -20.30
C LEU A 67 9.61 10.01 -21.78
N ARG A 68 9.16 10.88 -22.69
CA ARG A 68 9.66 10.84 -24.08
C ARG A 68 11.19 10.98 -24.01
N PRO A 69 11.98 10.01 -24.49
CA PRO A 69 13.38 10.27 -24.71
C PRO A 69 13.47 11.42 -25.72
N GLU A 70 14.27 12.44 -25.42
CA GLU A 70 14.60 13.44 -26.43
C GLU A 70 15.22 12.68 -27.59
N ALA A 71 14.54 12.73 -28.74
CA ALA A 71 15.03 12.10 -29.96
C ALA A 71 16.35 12.78 -30.36
N PRO A 72 17.34 12.02 -30.88
CA PRO A 72 18.61 12.59 -31.33
C PRO A 72 18.43 13.60 -32.47
#